data_AF-A0A8S9DM94-F1
#
_entry.id   AF-A0A8S9DM94-F1
#
_cell.length_a   1.000
_cell.length_b   1.000
_cell.length_c   1.000
_cell.angle_alpha   90.00
_cell.angle_beta   90.00
_cell.angle_gamma   90.00
#
_symmetry.space_group_name_H-M   'P 1'
#
loop_
_entity.id
_entity.type
_entity.pdbx_description
1 polymer ?
#
loop_
_entity_poly.entity_id
_entity_poly.type
_entity_poly.pdbx_seq_one_letter_code
_entity_poly.pdbx_strand_id
1 'polypeptide(L)'
;MDQTRFFVPPAVCGQADPATVFQFSTVRFTLLTPRLIRIESSPTGEFEDRPSQVFWYRRQPLPKTDINYTNQTLSIDTDVFHLLYKDLPQGIRSDSLQVTVKDNGNTFHLDEDNPGQLLGTTRTLDETNGSLKLQPGLISRTGWVQLDDSMSLVFNSSGWLEPRPAQAGYRDLYLLISGGDYKSALQDFQKIAGTPPLLPRAFLGNWWSRYWEYSQNDIKKLVNRFQQEEIPLSVLILDMDWHITKTGNDCSGWTGYSWNRSLFPDPPELMEWMHNR
;
A
#
# COMPACT_ATOMS: atom_id res chain seq x y z
N MET A 1 -12.16 0.37 30.86
CA MET A 1 -11.43 -0.56 29.98
C MET A 1 -11.90 -0.22 28.59
N ASP A 2 -11.19 0.66 27.90
CA ASP A 2 -11.53 1.00 26.53
C ASP A 2 -10.24 1.47 25.84
N GLN A 3 -10.20 1.33 24.52
CA GLN A 3 -9.07 1.56 23.61
C GLN A 3 -8.20 0.34 23.36
N THR A 4 -8.62 -0.43 22.35
CA THR A 4 -7.72 -1.14 21.45
C THR A 4 -6.51 -0.26 21.14
N ARG A 5 -5.30 -0.69 21.53
CA ARG A 5 -4.01 0.01 21.27
C ARG A 5 -3.60 0.03 19.78
N PHE A 6 -4.51 -0.33 18.89
CA PHE A 6 -4.26 -0.43 17.46
C PHE A 6 -5.11 0.61 16.76
N PHE A 7 -4.47 1.40 15.88
CA PHE A 7 -5.18 2.31 14.99
C PHE A 7 -6.07 1.47 14.06
N VAL A 8 -7.38 1.63 14.20
CA VAL A 8 -8.36 1.10 13.25
C VAL A 8 -8.90 2.30 12.49
N PRO A 9 -8.69 2.39 11.15
CA PRO A 9 -9.33 3.43 10.38
C PRO A 9 -10.86 3.30 10.53
N PRO A 10 -11.60 4.41 10.65
CA PRO A 10 -13.05 4.34 10.57
C PRO A 10 -13.49 3.63 9.28
N ALA A 11 -14.38 2.64 9.38
CA ALA A 11 -14.90 1.92 8.21
C ALA A 11 -15.50 2.86 7.14
N VAL A 12 -15.98 4.03 7.56
CA VAL A 12 -16.48 5.11 6.68
C VAL A 12 -15.43 5.65 5.71
N CYS A 13 -14.13 5.49 5.97
CA CYS A 13 -13.06 5.89 5.06
C CYS A 13 -13.10 5.08 3.75
N GLY A 14 -13.50 3.80 3.83
CA GLY A 14 -13.58 2.91 2.67
C GLY A 14 -14.77 3.18 1.75
N GLN A 15 -15.81 3.86 2.26
CA GLN A 15 -16.99 4.22 1.49
C GLN A 15 -16.71 5.40 0.56
N ALA A 16 -17.10 5.29 -0.71
CA ALA A 16 -17.02 6.38 -1.66
C ALA A 16 -18.00 7.51 -1.32
N ASP A 17 -17.71 8.72 -1.84
CA ASP A 17 -18.72 9.77 -1.88
C ASP A 17 -19.82 9.37 -2.89
N PRO A 18 -21.12 9.39 -2.51
CA PRO A 18 -22.19 9.02 -3.43
C PRO A 18 -22.19 9.79 -4.76
N ALA A 19 -21.68 11.03 -4.78
CA ALA A 19 -21.60 11.82 -6.00
C ALA A 19 -20.57 11.29 -7.01
N THR A 20 -19.67 10.40 -6.59
CA THR A 20 -18.64 9.81 -7.45
C THR A 20 -18.97 8.39 -7.91
N VAL A 21 -20.11 7.83 -7.49
CA VAL A 21 -20.52 6.46 -7.75
C VAL A 21 -21.52 6.39 -8.90
N PHE A 22 -21.25 5.53 -9.88
CA PHE A 22 -22.13 5.27 -11.02
C PHE A 22 -22.39 3.76 -11.10
N GLN A 23 -23.63 3.35 -10.88
CA GLN A 23 -23.96 1.94 -10.65
C GLN A 23 -24.92 1.40 -11.73
N PHE A 24 -24.59 0.23 -12.24
CA PHE A 24 -25.40 -0.61 -13.11
C PHE A 24 -25.75 -1.91 -12.36
N SER A 25 -26.47 -2.83 -13.03
CA SER A 25 -26.94 -4.07 -12.38
C SER A 25 -25.79 -4.92 -11.83
N THR A 26 -24.68 -5.00 -12.55
CA THR A 26 -23.53 -5.87 -12.21
C THR A 26 -22.19 -5.14 -12.20
N VAL A 27 -22.18 -3.83 -12.44
CA VAL A 27 -20.96 -3.02 -12.54
C VAL A 27 -21.12 -1.73 -11.75
N ARG A 28 -20.10 -1.35 -11.00
CA ARG A 28 -20.03 -0.07 -10.27
C ARG A 28 -18.73 0.64 -10.60
N PHE A 29 -18.85 1.90 -11.02
CA PHE A 29 -17.73 2.80 -11.21
C PHE A 29 -17.65 3.76 -10.04
N THR A 30 -16.44 4.08 -9.58
CA THR A 30 -16.20 5.15 -8.61
C THR A 30 -15.08 6.05 -9.10
N LEU A 31 -15.38 7.31 -9.41
CA LEU A 31 -14.38 8.30 -9.82
C LEU A 31 -13.69 8.90 -8.60
N LEU A 32 -12.49 8.41 -8.28
CA LEU A 32 -11.79 8.74 -7.04
C LEU A 32 -10.95 10.02 -7.17
N THR A 33 -10.30 10.21 -8.32
CA THR A 33 -9.51 11.41 -8.63
C THR A 33 -9.59 11.70 -10.13
N PRO A 34 -9.04 12.83 -10.64
CA PRO A 34 -8.97 13.07 -12.08
C PRO A 34 -8.23 11.99 -12.87
N ARG A 35 -7.41 11.15 -12.21
CA ARG A 35 -6.55 10.11 -12.79
C ARG A 35 -6.89 8.69 -12.35
N LEU A 36 -7.78 8.52 -11.38
CA LEU A 36 -8.00 7.23 -10.73
C LEU A 36 -9.49 6.93 -10.69
N ILE A 37 -9.87 5.84 -11.34
CA ILE A 37 -11.22 5.30 -11.31
C ILE A 37 -11.18 3.85 -10.83
N ARG A 38 -12.10 3.52 -9.92
CA ARG A 38 -12.35 2.14 -9.48
C ARG A 38 -13.50 1.55 -10.29
N ILE A 39 -13.38 0.28 -10.64
CA ILE A 39 -14.35 -0.49 -11.41
C ILE A 39 -14.57 -1.82 -10.68
N GLU A 40 -15.76 -2.00 -10.15
CA GLU A 40 -16.17 -3.27 -9.55
C GLU A 40 -17.15 -3.97 -10.49
N SER A 41 -16.93 -5.27 -10.73
CA SER A 41 -17.88 -6.13 -11.42
C SER A 41 -18.32 -7.27 -10.52
N SER A 42 -19.62 -7.45 -10.35
CA SER A 42 -20.21 -8.46 -9.49
C SER A 42 -21.40 -9.14 -10.19
N PRO A 43 -21.37 -10.47 -10.39
CA PRO A 43 -22.48 -11.18 -11.01
C PRO A 43 -23.80 -11.10 -10.23
N THR A 44 -23.75 -10.82 -8.93
CA THR A 44 -24.91 -10.69 -8.04
C THR A 44 -25.38 -9.24 -7.85
N GLY A 45 -24.57 -8.26 -8.29
CA GLY A 45 -24.80 -6.85 -8.00
C GLY A 45 -24.44 -6.43 -6.57
N GLU A 46 -23.80 -7.31 -5.78
CA GLU A 46 -23.26 -6.98 -4.47
C GLU A 46 -21.82 -6.43 -4.60
N PHE A 47 -21.55 -5.27 -4.02
CA PHE A 47 -20.27 -4.57 -4.12
C PHE A 47 -19.59 -4.38 -2.75
N GLU A 48 -18.28 -4.11 -2.74
CA GLU A 48 -17.48 -4.02 -1.52
C GLU A 48 -17.12 -2.57 -1.19
N ASP A 49 -17.58 -2.09 -0.03
CA ASP A 49 -17.28 -0.74 0.45
C ASP A 49 -16.24 -0.72 1.56
N ARG A 50 -15.88 -1.87 2.13
CA ARG A 50 -14.87 -1.92 3.19
C ARG A 50 -13.49 -1.58 2.63
N PRO A 51 -12.64 -0.91 3.42
CA PRO A 51 -11.27 -0.66 3.00
C PRO A 51 -10.52 -1.99 2.84
N SER A 52 -9.73 -2.10 1.78
CA SER A 52 -8.84 -3.25 1.59
C SER A 52 -7.50 -2.99 2.25
N GLN A 53 -6.60 -3.98 2.25
CA GLN A 53 -5.21 -3.78 2.68
C GLN A 53 -4.51 -2.63 1.92
N VAL A 54 -4.91 -2.38 0.67
CA VAL A 54 -4.26 -1.42 -0.23
C VAL A 54 -5.02 -0.08 -0.30
N PHE A 55 -6.35 -0.11 -0.44
CA PHE A 55 -7.15 1.08 -0.71
C PHE A 55 -8.13 1.41 0.42
N TRP A 56 -7.89 2.54 1.08
CA TRP A 56 -8.52 2.90 2.34
C TRP A 56 -9.43 4.12 2.25
N TYR A 57 -9.02 5.15 1.50
CA TYR A 57 -9.58 6.49 1.57
C TYR A 57 -10.40 6.82 0.31
N ARG A 58 -11.51 6.10 0.09
CA ARG A 58 -12.31 6.23 -1.14
C ARG A 58 -13.29 7.39 -1.12
N ARG A 59 -13.54 7.99 0.05
CA ARG A 59 -14.38 9.20 0.19
C ARG A 59 -13.64 10.44 -0.31
N GLN A 60 -13.55 10.58 -1.62
CA GLN A 60 -12.95 11.74 -2.29
C GLN A 60 -14.04 12.66 -2.85
N PRO A 61 -13.79 13.99 -2.91
CA PRO A 61 -14.69 14.89 -3.59
C PRO A 61 -14.74 14.58 -5.08
N LEU A 62 -15.90 14.78 -5.71
CA LEU A 62 -16.04 14.66 -7.15
C LEU A 62 -15.04 15.61 -7.85
N PRO A 63 -14.10 15.09 -8.66
CA PRO A 63 -13.20 15.95 -9.42
C PRO A 63 -13.98 16.78 -10.44
N LYS A 64 -13.37 17.87 -10.92
CA LYS A 64 -13.91 18.62 -12.06
C LYS A 64 -13.89 17.72 -13.30
N THR A 65 -15.06 17.32 -13.79
CA THR A 65 -15.23 16.40 -14.91
C THR A 65 -16.57 16.63 -15.58
N ASP A 66 -16.66 16.35 -16.88
CA ASP A 66 -17.93 16.25 -17.59
C ASP A 66 -18.42 14.80 -17.56
N ILE A 67 -19.57 14.58 -16.93
CA ILE A 67 -20.17 13.26 -16.78
C ILE A 67 -21.50 13.21 -17.51
N ASN A 68 -21.66 12.20 -18.36
CA ASN A 68 -22.96 11.81 -18.91
C ASN A 68 -23.26 10.38 -18.47
N TYR A 69 -24.23 10.23 -17.58
CA TYR A 69 -24.63 8.96 -16.99
C TYR A 69 -26.12 8.74 -17.23
N THR A 70 -26.45 7.63 -17.87
CA THR A 70 -27.81 7.15 -18.13
C THR A 70 -27.93 5.72 -17.64
N ASN A 71 -29.14 5.15 -17.73
CA ASN A 71 -29.37 3.75 -17.37
C ASN A 71 -28.64 2.74 -18.28
N GLN A 72 -28.07 3.17 -19.41
CA GLN A 72 -27.42 2.29 -20.39
C GLN A 72 -25.97 2.68 -20.69
N THR A 73 -25.55 3.89 -20.35
CA THR A 73 -24.24 4.41 -20.73
C THR A 73 -23.64 5.25 -19.61
N LEU A 74 -22.31 5.20 -19.51
CA LEU A 74 -21.52 6.10 -18.70
C LEU A 74 -20.40 6.67 -19.55
N SER A 75 -20.30 7.98 -19.58
CA SER A 75 -19.21 8.73 -20.19
C SER A 75 -18.61 9.64 -19.13
N ILE A 76 -17.34 9.47 -18.83
CA ILE A 76 -16.59 10.34 -17.90
C ILE A 76 -15.48 11.00 -18.70
N ASP A 77 -15.45 12.32 -18.71
CA ASP A 77 -14.44 13.10 -19.38
C ASP A 77 -13.68 13.98 -18.38
N THR A 78 -12.43 13.62 -18.10
CA THR A 78 -11.52 14.38 -17.22
C THR A 78 -10.46 15.09 -18.07
N ASP A 79 -9.61 15.91 -17.45
CA ASP A 79 -8.46 16.49 -18.16
C ASP A 79 -7.44 15.42 -18.63
N VAL A 80 -7.50 14.19 -18.11
CA VAL A 80 -6.47 13.16 -18.30
C VAL A 80 -6.97 11.96 -19.12
N PHE A 81 -8.24 11.58 -18.98
CA PHE A 81 -8.80 10.44 -19.71
C PHE A 81 -10.26 10.67 -20.09
N HIS A 82 -10.67 9.95 -21.11
CA HIS A 82 -12.07 9.76 -21.46
C HIS A 82 -12.44 8.28 -21.28
N LEU A 83 -13.48 8.00 -20.51
CA LEU A 83 -14.01 6.65 -20.33
C LEU A 83 -15.41 6.57 -20.92
N LEU A 84 -15.64 5.54 -21.73
CA LEU A 84 -16.94 5.20 -22.28
C LEU A 84 -17.31 3.78 -21.86
N TYR A 85 -18.47 3.65 -21.22
CA TYR A 85 -19.07 2.38 -20.85
C TYR A 85 -20.49 2.25 -21.41
N LYS A 86 -20.85 1.05 -21.87
CA LYS A 86 -22.19 0.66 -22.28
C LYS A 86 -22.61 -0.58 -21.49
N ASP A 87 -23.76 -0.50 -20.82
CA ASP A 87 -24.33 -1.63 -20.08
C ASP A 87 -24.91 -2.66 -21.06
N LEU A 88 -24.08 -3.63 -21.42
CA LEU A 88 -24.44 -4.72 -22.32
C LEU A 88 -24.64 -6.01 -21.51
N PRO A 89 -25.51 -6.94 -21.94
CA PRO A 89 -25.83 -8.18 -21.18
C PRO A 89 -24.61 -9.02 -20.79
N GLN A 90 -23.54 -8.89 -21.56
CA GLN A 90 -22.25 -9.51 -21.33
C GLN A 90 -21.38 -8.94 -20.21
N GLY A 91 -21.74 -7.79 -19.64
CA GLY A 91 -20.88 -7.06 -18.70
C GLY A 91 -19.68 -6.40 -19.37
N ILE A 92 -18.56 -6.33 -18.64
CA ILE A 92 -17.37 -5.61 -19.06
C ILE A 92 -16.52 -6.43 -20.05
N ARG A 93 -16.32 -5.85 -21.24
CA ARG A 93 -15.54 -6.37 -22.37
C ARG A 93 -14.99 -5.18 -23.17
N SER A 94 -14.13 -5.45 -24.16
CA SER A 94 -13.54 -4.39 -25.00
C SER A 94 -14.56 -3.61 -25.84
N ASP A 95 -15.71 -4.20 -26.16
CA ASP A 95 -16.82 -3.55 -26.86
C ASP A 95 -17.71 -2.71 -25.93
N SER A 96 -17.71 -3.01 -24.63
CA SER A 96 -18.54 -2.32 -23.64
C SER A 96 -17.79 -1.28 -22.81
N LEU A 97 -16.46 -1.40 -22.63
CA LEU A 97 -15.64 -0.44 -21.89
C LEU A 97 -14.38 -0.05 -22.68
N GLN A 98 -14.18 1.25 -22.82
CA GLN A 98 -13.00 1.84 -23.46
C GLN A 98 -12.50 3.02 -22.63
N VAL A 99 -11.18 3.13 -22.49
CA VAL A 99 -10.54 4.25 -21.81
C VAL A 99 -9.47 4.84 -22.72
N THR A 100 -9.62 6.11 -23.08
CA THR A 100 -8.66 6.86 -23.89
C THR A 100 -7.83 7.77 -23.00
N VAL A 101 -6.51 7.60 -23.04
CA VAL A 101 -5.54 8.49 -22.39
C VAL A 101 -5.38 9.75 -23.25
N LYS A 102 -5.76 10.93 -22.74
CA LYS A 102 -5.80 12.15 -23.55
C LYS A 102 -4.43 12.65 -23.98
N ASP A 103 -3.42 12.42 -23.15
CA ASP A 103 -2.04 12.88 -23.39
C ASP A 103 -1.44 12.32 -24.69
N ASN A 104 -1.76 11.06 -25.03
CA ASN A 104 -1.21 10.38 -26.20
C ASN A 104 -2.28 9.85 -27.18
N GLY A 105 -3.56 9.96 -26.85
CA GLY A 105 -4.67 9.48 -27.66
C GLY A 105 -4.85 7.96 -27.67
N ASN A 106 -4.07 7.21 -26.89
CA ASN A 106 -4.16 5.76 -26.85
C ASN A 106 -5.43 5.33 -26.13
N THR A 107 -6.22 4.47 -26.77
CA THR A 107 -7.33 3.75 -26.15
C THR A 107 -6.85 2.37 -25.71
N PHE A 108 -7.13 2.02 -24.46
CA PHE A 108 -6.86 0.68 -23.93
C PHE A 108 -8.14 0.04 -23.39
N HIS A 109 -8.08 -1.28 -23.25
CA HIS A 109 -9.13 -2.09 -22.64
C HIS A 109 -8.64 -2.74 -21.35
N LEU A 110 -9.57 -3.15 -20.49
CA LEU A 110 -9.21 -3.93 -19.30
C LEU A 110 -8.49 -5.21 -19.72
N ASP A 111 -7.53 -5.62 -18.89
CA ASP A 111 -6.73 -6.84 -19.08
C ASP A 111 -5.85 -6.87 -20.33
N GLU A 112 -5.75 -5.74 -21.04
CA GLU A 112 -4.81 -5.58 -22.15
C GLU A 112 -3.36 -5.58 -21.64
N ASP A 113 -2.45 -6.15 -22.44
CA ASP A 113 -1.03 -6.11 -22.13
C ASP A 113 -0.51 -4.67 -22.11
N ASN A 114 0.26 -4.34 -21.08
CA ASN A 114 0.84 -3.01 -20.92
C ASN A 114 2.38 -3.07 -20.98
N PRO A 115 2.97 -3.17 -22.18
CA PRO A 115 4.42 -3.32 -22.33
C PRO A 115 5.22 -2.08 -21.87
N GLY A 116 4.55 -0.93 -21.70
CA GLY A 116 5.18 0.26 -21.15
C GLY A 116 5.19 0.34 -19.62
N GLN A 117 4.53 -0.60 -18.92
CA GLN A 117 4.44 -0.60 -17.47
C GLN A 117 5.82 -0.86 -16.86
N LEU A 118 6.29 0.08 -16.06
CA LEU A 118 7.54 -0.03 -15.32
C LEU A 118 7.35 -0.98 -14.13
N LEU A 119 8.44 -1.62 -13.72
CA LEU A 119 8.42 -2.49 -12.55
C LEU A 119 8.36 -1.67 -11.25
N GLY A 120 7.81 -2.29 -10.21
CA GLY A 120 7.66 -1.75 -8.86
C GLY A 120 8.70 -2.33 -7.92
N THR A 121 8.25 -2.78 -6.76
CA THR A 121 9.11 -3.31 -5.69
C THR A 121 8.96 -4.82 -5.54
N THR A 122 9.82 -5.41 -4.71
CA THR A 122 9.63 -6.77 -4.18
C THR A 122 9.32 -6.68 -2.69
N ARG A 123 8.54 -7.65 -2.18
CA ARG A 123 8.17 -7.72 -0.76
C ARG A 123 9.37 -8.00 0.14
N THR A 124 10.27 -8.89 -0.26
CA THR A 124 11.47 -9.24 0.51
C THR A 124 12.63 -9.62 -0.43
N LEU A 125 13.85 -9.47 0.08
CA LEU A 125 15.10 -9.98 -0.51
C LEU A 125 15.68 -11.15 0.32
N ASP A 126 14.99 -11.60 1.36
CA ASP A 126 15.40 -12.76 2.14
C ASP A 126 15.60 -13.96 1.19
N GLU A 127 16.71 -14.67 1.39
CA GLU A 127 17.11 -15.82 0.58
C GLU A 127 17.31 -15.52 -0.93
N THR A 128 17.32 -14.25 -1.34
CA THR A 128 17.56 -13.86 -2.73
C THR A 128 19.05 -13.88 -3.05
N ASN A 129 19.45 -14.74 -3.99
CA ASN A 129 20.81 -14.77 -4.52
C ASN A 129 20.83 -14.25 -5.97
N GLY A 130 21.37 -13.05 -6.17
CA GLY A 130 21.48 -12.41 -7.49
C GLY A 130 20.26 -11.58 -7.88
N SER A 131 19.99 -11.48 -9.19
CA SER A 131 18.93 -10.63 -9.73
C SER A 131 17.54 -11.22 -9.51
N LEU A 132 16.58 -10.37 -9.15
CA LEU A 132 15.17 -10.73 -8.98
C LEU A 132 14.31 -10.02 -10.03
N LYS A 133 13.32 -10.73 -10.59
CA LYS A 133 12.25 -10.09 -11.38
C LYS A 133 11.28 -9.38 -10.44
N LEU A 134 11.20 -8.07 -10.57
CA LEU A 134 10.27 -7.23 -9.81
C LEU A 134 8.83 -7.38 -10.33
N GLN A 135 7.86 -7.08 -9.47
CA GLN A 135 6.44 -7.05 -9.83
C GLN A 135 6.12 -5.81 -10.68
N PRO A 136 4.99 -5.76 -11.41
CA PRO A 136 4.54 -4.55 -12.08
C PRO A 136 4.36 -3.38 -11.09
N GLY A 137 4.74 -2.18 -11.51
CA GLY A 137 4.68 -0.96 -10.71
C GLY A 137 3.47 -0.08 -11.03
N LEU A 138 3.43 1.10 -10.42
CA LEU A 138 2.32 2.06 -10.54
C LEU A 138 2.45 3.03 -11.72
N ILE A 139 3.52 2.93 -12.51
CA ILE A 139 3.84 3.87 -13.59
C ILE A 139 3.97 3.12 -14.91
N SER A 140 3.46 3.71 -15.99
CA SER A 140 3.64 3.19 -17.33
C SER A 140 3.97 4.28 -18.34
N ARG A 141 4.87 3.97 -19.28
CA ARG A 141 5.19 4.82 -20.42
C ARG A 141 4.06 4.89 -21.46
N THR A 142 3.09 3.97 -21.42
CA THR A 142 1.85 4.06 -22.24
C THR A 142 0.79 4.93 -21.57
N GLY A 143 1.04 5.38 -20.33
CA GLY A 143 0.22 6.37 -19.64
C GLY A 143 -0.91 5.80 -18.76
N TRP A 144 -0.99 4.49 -18.57
CA TRP A 144 -2.03 3.88 -17.71
C TRP A 144 -1.49 2.66 -16.96
N VAL A 145 -2.13 2.30 -15.85
CA VAL A 145 -1.88 1.06 -15.07
C VAL A 145 -3.21 0.52 -14.56
N GLN A 146 -3.42 -0.79 -14.66
CA GLN A 146 -4.50 -1.51 -13.99
C GLN A 146 -3.96 -2.20 -12.74
N LEU A 147 -4.64 -1.99 -11.62
CA LEU A 147 -4.38 -2.64 -10.33
C LEU A 147 -5.56 -3.54 -10.00
N ASP A 148 -5.29 -4.81 -9.70
CA ASP A 148 -6.30 -5.78 -9.30
C ASP A 148 -6.27 -5.95 -7.77
N ASP A 149 -7.34 -5.49 -7.11
CA ASP A 149 -7.51 -5.55 -5.65
C ASP A 149 -8.52 -6.64 -5.24
N SER A 150 -8.92 -7.51 -6.17
CA SER A 150 -9.99 -8.50 -5.98
C SER A 150 -9.64 -9.55 -4.92
N MET A 151 -8.35 -9.82 -4.71
CA MET A 151 -7.85 -10.85 -3.79
C MET A 151 -7.32 -10.29 -2.46
N SER A 152 -7.26 -8.97 -2.31
CA SER A 152 -6.81 -8.34 -1.06
C SER A 152 -7.82 -8.58 0.07
N LEU A 153 -7.31 -8.77 1.29
CA LEU A 153 -8.15 -8.81 2.48
C LEU A 153 -8.80 -7.44 2.72
N VAL A 154 -9.94 -7.44 3.39
CA VAL A 154 -10.68 -6.24 3.78
C VAL A 154 -10.76 -6.14 5.30
N PHE A 155 -10.83 -4.92 5.81
CA PHE A 155 -11.04 -4.70 7.23
C PHE A 155 -12.52 -4.83 7.57
N ASN A 156 -12.83 -5.61 8.60
CA ASN A 156 -14.16 -5.66 9.18
C ASN A 156 -14.39 -4.54 10.21
N SER A 157 -15.58 -4.52 10.81
CA SER A 157 -15.99 -3.49 11.77
C SER A 157 -15.16 -3.46 13.06
N SER A 158 -14.43 -4.54 13.39
CA SER A 158 -13.51 -4.57 14.54
C SER A 158 -12.07 -4.18 14.16
N GLY A 159 -11.81 -3.85 12.89
CA GLY A 159 -10.48 -3.53 12.38
C GLY A 159 -9.59 -4.74 12.13
N TRP A 160 -10.18 -5.94 12.07
CA TRP A 160 -9.45 -7.15 11.71
C TRP A 160 -9.53 -7.42 10.20
N LEU A 161 -8.50 -8.06 9.66
CA LEU A 161 -8.46 -8.46 8.26
C LEU A 161 -9.21 -9.77 8.04
N GLU A 162 -10.09 -9.79 7.05
CA GLU A 162 -10.79 -10.99 6.61
C GLU A 162 -10.85 -11.09 5.08
N PRO A 163 -11.02 -12.31 4.53
CA PRO A 163 -11.25 -12.47 3.12
C PRO A 163 -12.49 -11.70 2.66
N ARG A 164 -12.45 -11.17 1.44
CA ARG A 164 -13.66 -10.69 0.78
C ARG A 164 -14.66 -11.84 0.67
N PRO A 165 -15.98 -11.59 0.69
CA PRO A 165 -16.98 -12.59 0.38
C PRO A 165 -16.75 -13.03 -1.07
N ALA A 166 -16.03 -14.13 -1.26
CA ALA A 166 -15.55 -14.55 -2.56
C ALA A 166 -16.72 -15.06 -3.39
N GLN A 167 -17.20 -14.25 -4.31
CA GLN A 167 -18.16 -14.65 -5.32
C GLN A 167 -17.41 -14.92 -6.63
N ALA A 168 -17.66 -16.08 -7.24
CA ALA A 168 -17.06 -16.41 -8.52
C ALA A 168 -17.40 -15.33 -9.56
N GLY A 169 -16.39 -14.73 -10.18
CA GLY A 169 -16.56 -13.65 -11.16
C GLY A 169 -16.59 -12.23 -10.57
N TYR A 170 -16.47 -12.05 -9.25
CA TYR A 170 -16.27 -10.73 -8.66
C TYR A 170 -14.89 -10.16 -9.03
N ARG A 171 -14.83 -8.87 -9.39
CA ARG A 171 -13.57 -8.14 -9.62
C ARG A 171 -13.64 -6.74 -9.02
N ASP A 172 -12.52 -6.26 -8.52
CA ASP A 172 -12.33 -4.92 -7.96
C ASP A 172 -11.03 -4.33 -8.52
N LEU A 173 -11.17 -3.51 -9.56
CA LEU A 173 -10.06 -2.99 -10.34
C LEU A 173 -9.91 -1.49 -10.14
N TYR A 174 -8.67 -1.01 -10.18
CA TYR A 174 -8.36 0.41 -10.18
C TYR A 174 -7.55 0.73 -11.43
N LEU A 175 -7.98 1.74 -12.17
CA LEU A 175 -7.22 2.27 -13.30
C LEU A 175 -6.57 3.57 -12.87
N LEU A 176 -5.23 3.59 -12.87
CA LEU A 176 -4.44 4.79 -12.65
C LEU A 176 -3.92 5.29 -14.01
N ILE A 177 -4.50 6.38 -14.51
CA ILE A 177 -4.15 6.99 -15.78
C ILE A 177 -3.23 8.19 -15.53
N SER A 178 -1.96 8.04 -15.91
CA SER A 178 -0.92 9.03 -15.69
C SER A 178 -0.65 9.92 -16.90
N GLY A 179 -0.91 9.45 -18.14
CA GLY A 179 -0.30 10.05 -19.32
C GLY A 179 1.22 10.12 -19.14
N GLY A 180 1.83 11.29 -19.39
CA GLY A 180 3.22 11.56 -19.01
C GLY A 180 3.44 12.10 -17.58
N ASP A 181 2.40 12.37 -16.80
CA ASP A 181 2.50 13.03 -15.48
C ASP A 181 2.52 12.01 -14.32
N TYR A 182 3.66 11.34 -14.18
CA TYR A 182 3.88 10.30 -13.17
C TYR A 182 3.79 10.82 -11.74
N LYS A 183 4.21 12.07 -11.50
CA LYS A 183 4.21 12.66 -10.15
C LYS A 183 2.78 12.84 -9.66
N SER A 184 1.91 13.43 -10.47
CA SER A 184 0.51 13.61 -10.10
C SER A 184 -0.22 12.28 -9.97
N ALA A 185 0.10 11.29 -10.81
CA ALA A 185 -0.47 9.95 -10.69
C ALA A 185 -0.12 9.28 -9.36
N LEU A 186 1.13 9.38 -8.89
CA LEU A 186 1.51 8.86 -7.56
C LEU A 186 0.83 9.63 -6.42
N GLN A 187 0.64 10.94 -6.55
CA GLN A 187 -0.13 11.72 -5.58
C GLN A 187 -1.60 11.29 -5.54
N ASP A 188 -2.22 11.06 -6.70
CA ASP A 188 -3.60 10.59 -6.80
C ASP A 188 -3.76 9.16 -6.24
N PHE A 189 -2.78 8.27 -6.46
CA PHE A 189 -2.72 6.97 -5.80
C PHE A 189 -2.65 7.11 -4.26
N GLN A 190 -1.75 7.96 -3.75
CA GLN A 190 -1.57 8.19 -2.32
C GLN A 190 -2.81 8.79 -1.63
N LYS A 191 -3.66 9.53 -2.35
CA LYS A 191 -4.94 10.01 -1.80
C LYS A 191 -5.85 8.87 -1.37
N ILE A 192 -5.76 7.70 -2.02
CA ILE A 192 -6.63 6.54 -1.76
C ILE A 192 -5.92 5.46 -0.94
N ALA A 193 -4.64 5.21 -1.24
CA ALA A 193 -3.83 4.19 -0.57
C ALA A 193 -3.15 4.68 0.72
N GLY A 194 -3.14 5.99 0.95
CA GLY A 194 -2.43 6.63 2.05
C GLY A 194 -1.06 7.17 1.64
N THR A 195 -0.60 8.17 2.39
CA THR A 195 0.72 8.75 2.21
C THR A 195 1.74 8.01 3.05
N PRO A 196 2.94 7.72 2.53
CA PRO A 196 4.04 7.24 3.37
C PRO A 196 4.32 8.27 4.46
N PRO A 197 4.37 7.88 5.75
CA PRO A 197 4.67 8.80 6.82
C PRO A 197 6.10 9.32 6.69
N LEU A 198 6.36 10.52 7.24
CA LEU A 198 7.72 11.02 7.36
C LEU A 198 8.52 10.07 8.26
N LEU A 199 9.70 9.69 7.77
CA LEU A 199 10.64 8.91 8.56
C LEU A 199 11.23 9.80 9.69
N PRO A 200 11.46 9.25 10.89
CA PRO A 200 12.25 9.93 11.91
C PRO A 200 13.60 10.38 11.33
N ARG A 201 14.03 11.61 11.64
CA ARG A 201 15.28 12.17 11.09
C ARG A 201 16.49 11.27 11.31
N ALA A 202 16.57 10.59 12.45
CA ALA A 202 17.67 9.68 12.78
C ALA A 202 17.82 8.52 11.77
N PHE A 203 16.72 8.10 11.12
CA PHE A 203 16.74 6.97 10.16
C PHE A 203 17.43 7.32 8.85
N LEU A 204 17.63 8.61 8.56
CA LEU A 204 18.37 9.08 7.39
C LEU A 204 19.88 9.21 7.65
N GLY A 205 20.33 8.91 8.87
CA GLY A 205 21.74 8.94 9.26
C GLY A 205 22.44 7.60 9.07
N ASN A 206 23.58 7.43 9.74
CA ASN A 206 24.36 6.19 9.69
C ASN A 206 23.81 5.12 10.65
N TRP A 207 23.75 3.87 10.19
CA TRP A 207 23.22 2.74 10.93
C TRP A 207 24.34 1.74 11.23
N TRP A 208 24.47 1.33 12.49
CA TRP A 208 25.30 0.19 12.87
C TRP A 208 24.43 -1.02 13.21
N SER A 209 24.68 -2.14 12.53
CA SER A 209 24.07 -3.42 12.83
C SER A 209 25.09 -4.53 12.61
N ARG A 210 25.10 -5.52 13.52
CA ARG A 210 25.95 -6.71 13.43
C ARG A 210 25.31 -7.84 14.21
N TYR A 211 25.22 -9.02 13.60
CA TYR A 211 24.91 -10.25 14.31
C TYR A 211 26.08 -10.61 15.24
N TRP A 212 25.96 -10.21 16.51
CA TRP A 212 26.99 -10.35 17.53
C TRP A 212 26.39 -10.27 18.94
N GLU A 213 26.90 -11.08 19.85
CA GLU A 213 26.51 -11.10 21.27
C GLU A 213 27.10 -9.90 22.00
N TYR A 214 26.50 -8.72 21.83
CA TYR A 214 26.91 -7.51 22.53
C TYR A 214 26.43 -7.51 23.99
N SER A 215 27.30 -7.14 24.93
CA SER A 215 26.89 -6.69 26.26
C SER A 215 26.65 -5.18 26.30
N GLN A 216 25.95 -4.70 27.34
CA GLN A 216 25.77 -3.28 27.61
C GLN A 216 27.10 -2.50 27.62
N ASN A 217 28.17 -3.10 28.15
CA ASN A 217 29.50 -2.48 28.17
C ASN A 217 30.12 -2.41 26.76
N ASP A 218 29.93 -3.44 25.95
CA ASP A 218 30.43 -3.46 24.57
C ASP A 218 29.77 -2.38 23.72
N ILE A 219 28.46 -2.18 23.90
CA ILE A 219 27.72 -1.09 23.23
C ILE A 219 28.26 0.27 23.65
N LYS A 220 28.45 0.52 24.96
CA LYS A 220 29.02 1.79 25.43
C LYS A 220 30.41 2.05 24.85
N LYS A 221 31.28 1.03 24.81
CA LYS A 221 32.61 1.13 24.20
C LYS A 221 32.53 1.43 22.71
N LEU A 222 31.65 0.75 21.99
CA LEU A 222 31.44 0.95 20.55
C LEU A 222 30.98 2.39 20.25
N VAL A 223 29.95 2.86 20.94
CA VAL A 223 29.42 4.23 20.74
C VAL A 223 30.46 5.29 21.10
N ASN A 224 31.19 5.12 22.20
CA ASN A 224 32.30 6.02 22.54
C ASN A 224 33.40 6.00 21.47
N ARG A 225 33.66 4.86 20.84
CA ARG A 225 34.64 4.77 19.74
C ARG A 225 34.18 5.51 18.49
N PHE A 226 32.90 5.40 18.10
CA PHE A 226 32.32 6.23 17.03
C PHE A 226 32.54 7.72 17.31
N GLN A 227 32.29 8.16 18.56
CA GLN A 227 32.51 9.53 18.98
C GLN A 227 33.99 9.94 18.91
N GLN A 228 34.91 9.09 19.39
CA GLN A 228 36.36 9.34 19.36
C GLN A 228 36.93 9.40 17.94
N GLU A 229 36.39 8.59 17.03
CA GLU A 229 36.79 8.56 15.62
C GLU A 229 36.06 9.62 14.78
N GLU A 230 35.22 10.46 15.40
CA GLU A 230 34.41 11.49 14.74
C GLU A 230 33.52 10.94 13.62
N ILE A 231 33.08 9.69 13.75
CA ILE A 231 32.15 9.04 12.82
C ILE A 231 30.73 9.21 13.34
N PRO A 232 29.83 9.89 12.60
CA PRO A 232 28.45 10.02 13.02
C PRO A 232 27.75 8.65 13.13
N LEU A 233 26.99 8.47 14.20
CA LEU A 233 26.13 7.31 14.42
C LEU A 233 24.72 7.82 14.77
N SER A 234 23.70 7.32 14.08
CA SER A 234 22.32 7.77 14.28
C SER A 234 21.40 6.66 14.76
N VAL A 235 21.63 5.43 14.31
CA VAL A 235 20.87 4.26 14.74
C VAL A 235 21.83 3.12 15.05
N LEU A 236 21.62 2.47 16.20
CA LEU A 236 22.28 1.22 16.57
C LEU A 236 21.21 0.14 16.71
N ILE A 237 21.36 -0.95 15.96
CA ILE A 237 20.49 -2.12 16.06
C ILE A 237 21.13 -3.14 16.98
N LEU A 238 20.40 -3.57 18.02
CA LEU A 238 20.76 -4.72 18.84
C LEU A 238 20.14 -5.98 18.23
N ASP A 239 21.00 -6.91 17.84
CA ASP A 239 20.59 -8.21 17.29
C ASP A 239 20.34 -9.24 18.40
N MET A 240 19.71 -10.35 18.06
CA MET A 240 19.09 -11.41 18.90
C MET A 240 19.45 -11.47 20.40
N ASP A 241 20.72 -11.52 20.77
CA ASP A 241 21.15 -11.84 22.15
C ASP A 241 20.82 -10.76 23.21
N TRP A 242 20.28 -9.60 22.80
CA TRP A 242 19.70 -8.64 23.76
C TRP A 242 18.56 -9.25 24.58
N HIS A 243 17.83 -10.21 24.02
CA HIS A 243 16.81 -10.98 24.72
C HIS A 243 17.28 -12.41 25.05
N ILE A 244 16.55 -13.07 25.95
CA ILE A 244 16.82 -14.47 26.29
C ILE A 244 16.46 -15.35 25.08
N THR A 245 17.46 -15.94 24.44
CA THR A 245 17.32 -16.84 23.27
C THR A 245 17.22 -18.31 23.69
N LYS A 246 17.75 -18.67 24.87
CA LYS A 246 17.72 -20.05 25.41
C LYS A 246 16.69 -20.17 26.53
N THR A 247 15.42 -20.30 26.14
CA THR A 247 14.29 -20.43 27.07
C THR A 247 14.00 -21.88 27.50
N GLY A 248 14.57 -22.86 26.81
CA GLY A 248 14.32 -24.29 27.05
C GLY A 248 12.96 -24.79 26.53
N ASN A 249 12.24 -23.97 25.74
CA ASN A 249 11.04 -24.38 25.04
C ASN A 249 11.37 -24.90 23.63
N ASP A 250 10.34 -25.32 22.89
CA ASP A 250 10.49 -25.87 21.54
C ASP A 250 10.87 -24.82 20.47
N CYS A 251 10.94 -23.52 20.82
CA CYS A 251 11.32 -22.47 19.89
C CYS A 251 12.85 -22.34 19.82
N SER A 252 13.39 -22.21 18.62
CA SER A 252 14.83 -22.12 18.32
C SER A 252 15.48 -20.76 18.65
N GLY A 253 14.97 -20.05 19.67
CA GLY A 253 15.49 -18.76 20.14
C GLY A 253 14.88 -17.52 19.51
N TRP A 254 13.88 -17.66 18.65
CA TRP A 254 13.10 -16.57 18.04
C TRP A 254 11.89 -16.13 18.87
N THR A 255 11.94 -16.32 20.19
CA THR A 255 10.81 -16.02 21.08
C THR A 255 11.26 -15.41 22.40
N GLY A 256 10.35 -14.67 23.02
CA GLY A 256 10.59 -13.94 24.26
C GLY A 256 11.26 -12.58 24.02
N TYR A 257 10.66 -11.52 24.52
CA TYR A 257 11.20 -10.15 24.47
C TYR A 257 11.75 -9.71 25.84
N SER A 258 12.17 -10.69 26.65
CA SER A 258 12.73 -10.48 27.97
C SER A 258 14.23 -10.24 27.86
N TRP A 259 14.69 -9.10 28.39
CA TRP A 259 16.11 -8.75 28.42
C TRP A 259 16.98 -9.87 29.02
N ASN A 260 18.08 -10.19 28.33
CA ASN A 260 19.13 -11.02 28.88
C ASN A 260 19.93 -10.21 29.91
N ARG A 261 19.56 -10.33 31.19
CA ARG A 261 20.17 -9.56 32.29
C ARG A 261 21.64 -9.86 32.54
N SER A 262 22.16 -10.97 32.02
CA SER A 262 23.60 -11.28 32.07
C SER A 262 24.41 -10.37 31.14
N LEU A 263 23.85 -10.03 29.97
CA LEU A 263 24.49 -9.14 28.99
C LEU A 263 24.09 -7.67 29.20
N PHE A 264 22.82 -7.44 29.56
CA PHE A 264 22.22 -6.13 29.78
C PHE A 264 21.66 -6.05 31.21
N PRO A 265 22.52 -5.85 32.22
CA PRO A 265 22.08 -5.78 33.61
C PRO A 265 21.09 -4.63 33.84
N ASP A 266 21.27 -3.49 33.15
CA ASP A 266 20.41 -2.30 33.27
C ASP A 266 20.08 -1.68 31.90
N PRO A 267 19.11 -2.27 31.15
CA PRO A 267 18.69 -1.75 29.85
C PRO A 267 18.11 -0.32 29.90
N PRO A 268 17.26 0.07 30.88
CA PRO A 268 16.82 1.46 31.01
C PRO A 268 17.98 2.46 31.07
N GLU A 269 19.01 2.17 31.88
CA GLU A 269 20.20 3.02 31.95
C GLU A 269 20.94 3.10 30.61
N LEU A 270 21.09 1.97 29.89
CA LEU A 270 21.73 1.97 28.59
C LEU A 270 20.96 2.85 27.57
N MET A 271 19.63 2.73 27.53
CA MET A 271 18.79 3.51 26.62
C MET A 271 18.86 5.01 26.92
N GLU A 272 18.82 5.40 28.20
CA GLU A 272 18.99 6.78 28.63
C GLU A 272 20.39 7.30 28.29
N TRP A 273 21.43 6.51 28.56
CA TRP A 273 22.81 6.86 28.21
C TRP A 273 23.00 7.08 26.70
N MET A 274 22.38 6.26 25.85
CA MET A 274 22.46 6.41 24.40
C MET A 274 21.71 7.65 23.90
N HIS A 275 20.54 7.98 24.46
CA HIS A 275 19.77 9.14 24.03
C HIS A 275 20.33 10.49 24.50
N ASN A 276 21.17 10.48 25.55
CA ASN A 276 21.84 11.68 26.08
C ASN A 276 23.18 11.99 25.38
N ARG A 277 23.52 11.30 24.29
CA ARG A 277 24.77 11.45 23.54
C ARG A 277 24.59 12.14 22.20
#